data_AF-A0A8T0FPD1-F1
#
_entry.id   AF-A0A8T0FPD1-F1
#
_cell.length_a   1.000
_cell.length_b   1.000
_cell.length_c   1.000
_cell.angle_alpha   90.00
_cell.angle_beta   90.00
_cell.angle_gamma   90.00
#
_symmetry.space_group_name_H-M   'P 1'
#
loop_
_entity.id
_entity.type
_entity.pdbx_description
1 polymer ?
#
loop_
_entity_poly.entity_id
_entity_poly.type
_entity_poly.pdbx_seq_one_letter_code
_entity_poly.pdbx_strand_id
1 'polypeptide(L)'
;MIPWLTKFVLIVASVLAVKGNPLNRRTEVPEDFLIKLESVQNISQFLNSWIDQAAVQRAYLFQGDEGGSTVEVAHPAGCVPEMQIVEFERPYDPSLVIWPVCTRVRRCGGCCSSKLLHCVPTRTSTITVKVIKTRYPHPGAEKF
;
A
#
# COMPACT_ATOMS: atom_id res chain seq x y z
N MET A 1 9.83 15.29 21.39
CA MET A 1 9.13 15.78 20.18
C MET A 1 10.13 15.77 19.05
N ILE A 2 10.04 14.82 18.12
CA ILE A 2 10.94 14.75 16.95
C ILE A 2 10.25 15.56 15.84
N PRO A 3 10.82 16.70 15.39
CA PRO A 3 10.12 17.67 14.55
C PRO A 3 10.31 17.43 13.03
N TRP A 4 10.58 16.20 12.58
CA TRP A 4 10.88 15.94 11.18
C TRP A 4 9.71 15.31 10.44
N LEU A 5 9.19 16.08 9.47
CA LEU A 5 8.61 15.60 8.21
C LEU A 5 7.31 14.79 8.30
N THR A 6 6.22 15.44 8.68
CA THR A 6 4.91 15.01 8.17
C THR A 6 4.37 16.09 7.23
N LYS A 7 4.86 16.08 5.99
CA LYS A 7 3.92 16.37 4.89
C LYS A 7 2.93 15.21 4.93
N PHE A 8 1.81 15.40 5.61
CA PHE A 8 0.69 14.48 5.49
C PHE A 8 0.21 14.57 4.03
N VAL A 9 0.55 13.57 3.24
CA VAL A 9 0.01 13.44 1.89
C VAL A 9 -1.45 13.01 2.06
N LEU A 10 -2.36 13.98 2.00
CA LEU A 10 -3.79 13.70 1.92
C LEU A 10 -4.08 13.29 0.47
N ILE A 11 -4.45 12.03 0.27
CA ILE A 11 -4.90 11.54 -1.03
C ILE A 11 -6.36 11.94 -1.19
N VAL A 12 -6.63 12.88 -2.09
CA VAL A 12 -7.98 13.22 -2.55
C VAL A 12 -8.17 12.54 -3.90
N ALA A 13 -8.98 11.49 -3.95
CA ALA A 13 -9.25 10.77 -5.20
C ALA A 13 -10.33 11.52 -6.00
N SER A 14 -9.95 12.04 -7.17
CA SER A 14 -10.90 12.50 -8.20
C SER A 14 -11.21 11.33 -9.12
N VAL A 15 -12.45 10.82 -9.07
CA VAL A 15 -12.87 9.67 -9.90
C VAL A 15 -13.25 10.17 -11.30
N LEU A 16 -12.45 9.81 -12.30
CA LEU A 16 -12.83 9.93 -13.71
C LEU A 16 -13.78 8.78 -14.05
N ALA A 17 -15.09 9.03 -13.91
CA ALA A 17 -16.11 8.06 -14.29
C ALA A 17 -16.20 7.97 -15.82
N VAL A 18 -15.66 6.90 -16.39
CA VAL A 18 -15.94 6.55 -17.79
C VAL A 18 -17.37 5.99 -17.83
N LYS A 19 -18.30 6.73 -18.41
CA LYS A 19 -19.71 6.31 -18.55
C LYS A 19 -19.77 5.10 -19.50
N GLY A 20 -19.80 3.90 -18.92
CA GLY A 20 -20.11 2.67 -19.65
C GLY A 20 -21.57 2.66 -20.12
N ASN A 21 -21.90 1.73 -21.02
CA ASN A 21 -23.29 1.48 -21.42
C ASN A 21 -24.18 1.27 -20.18
N PRO A 22 -25.45 1.71 -20.20
CA PRO A 22 -26.34 1.58 -19.04
C PRO A 22 -26.52 0.10 -18.71
N LEU A 23 -25.81 -0.36 -17.68
CA LEU A 23 -25.83 -1.76 -17.28
C LEU A 23 -27.18 -2.07 -16.63
N ASN A 24 -27.81 -3.10 -17.19
CA ASN A 24 -28.86 -3.86 -16.54
C ASN A 24 -28.40 -4.30 -15.14
N ARG A 25 -29.36 -4.36 -14.22
CA ARG A 25 -29.15 -4.46 -12.76
C ARG A 25 -28.38 -5.75 -12.41
N ARG A 26 -27.15 -5.56 -11.89
CA ARG A 26 -26.17 -6.60 -11.46
C ARG A 26 -25.58 -7.46 -12.58
N THR A 27 -24.62 -6.91 -13.30
CA THR A 27 -23.55 -7.74 -13.88
C THR A 27 -22.33 -7.53 -13.00
N GLU A 28 -22.05 -8.50 -12.12
CA GLU A 28 -20.79 -8.53 -11.38
C GLU A 28 -19.65 -8.85 -12.36
N VAL A 29 -18.50 -8.21 -12.18
CA VAL A 29 -17.33 -8.47 -13.03
C VAL A 29 -16.87 -9.91 -12.78
N PRO A 30 -16.70 -10.75 -13.82
CA PRO A 30 -16.25 -12.13 -13.63
C PRO A 30 -14.87 -12.21 -12.96
N GLU A 31 -14.68 -13.19 -12.08
CA GLU A 31 -13.42 -13.34 -11.33
C GLU A 31 -12.20 -13.57 -12.23
N ASP A 32 -12.36 -14.33 -13.32
CA ASP A 32 -11.28 -14.54 -14.31
C ASP A 32 -10.78 -13.23 -14.93
N PHE A 33 -11.65 -12.22 -15.02
CA PHE A 33 -11.29 -10.89 -15.48
C PHE A 33 -10.49 -10.15 -14.43
N LEU A 34 -10.91 -10.20 -13.16
CA LEU A 34 -10.20 -9.57 -12.04
C LEU A 34 -8.82 -10.21 -11.80
N ILE A 35 -8.68 -11.52 -11.95
CA ILE A 35 -7.39 -12.22 -11.85
C ILE A 35 -6.43 -11.72 -12.93
N LYS A 36 -6.88 -11.56 -14.17
CA LYS A 36 -6.02 -11.07 -15.26
C LYS A 36 -5.57 -9.63 -15.07
N LEU A 37 -6.38 -8.79 -14.41
CA LEU A 37 -6.00 -7.41 -14.08
C LEU A 37 -4.77 -7.34 -13.15
N GLU A 38 -4.48 -8.37 -12.36
CA GLU A 38 -3.28 -8.42 -11.52
C GLU A 38 -1.96 -8.31 -12.32
N SER A 39 -1.97 -8.70 -13.61
CA SER A 39 -0.80 -8.59 -14.49
C SER A 39 -0.48 -7.17 -14.96
N VAL A 40 -1.35 -6.20 -14.66
CA VAL A 40 -1.25 -4.83 -15.16
C VAL A 40 -0.52 -3.95 -14.15
N GLN A 41 0.67 -3.46 -14.52
CA GLN A 41 1.51 -2.65 -13.62
C GLN A 41 1.48 -1.15 -13.94
N ASN A 42 0.93 -0.76 -15.10
CA ASN A 42 0.97 0.61 -15.57
C ASN A 42 -0.41 1.07 -16.08
N ILE A 43 -0.76 2.34 -15.83
CA ILE A 43 -2.03 2.89 -16.30
C ILE A 43 -2.16 2.85 -17.81
N SER A 44 -1.09 3.07 -18.58
CA SER A 44 -1.14 3.01 -20.04
C SER A 44 -1.49 1.60 -20.53
N GLN A 45 -0.96 0.58 -19.86
CA GLN A 45 -1.30 -0.82 -20.15
C GLN A 45 -2.76 -1.11 -19.79
N PHE A 46 -3.26 -0.57 -18.66
CA PHE A 46 -4.67 -0.68 -18.29
C PHE A 46 -5.58 -0.04 -19.34
N LEU A 47 -5.33 1.22 -19.69
CA LEU A 47 -6.16 1.98 -20.62
C LEU A 47 -6.19 1.34 -22.00
N ASN A 48 -5.05 0.89 -22.52
CA ASN A 48 -4.98 0.33 -23.88
C ASN A 48 -5.58 -1.07 -23.98
N SER A 49 -5.50 -1.89 -22.92
CA SER A 49 -5.95 -3.28 -22.97
C SER A 49 -7.35 -3.51 -22.41
N TRP A 50 -7.88 -2.58 -21.61
CA TRP A 50 -9.09 -2.81 -20.82
C TRP A 50 -10.14 -1.71 -20.92
N ILE A 51 -9.80 -0.52 -21.46
CA ILE A 51 -10.75 0.56 -21.69
C ILE A 51 -10.85 0.87 -23.18
N ASP A 52 -12.07 1.11 -23.65
CA ASP A 52 -12.30 1.63 -25.00
C ASP A 52 -11.58 2.98 -25.17
N GLN A 53 -10.65 3.06 -26.12
CA GLN A 53 -9.87 4.25 -26.41
C GLN A 53 -10.75 5.48 -26.69
N ALA A 54 -11.92 5.30 -27.29
CA ALA A 54 -12.87 6.40 -27.51
C ALA A 54 -13.44 6.93 -26.19
N ALA A 55 -13.53 6.08 -25.16
CA ALA A 55 -13.98 6.44 -23.82
C ALA A 55 -12.86 7.09 -22.99
N VAL A 56 -11.60 6.64 -23.17
CA VAL A 56 -10.41 7.30 -22.60
C VAL A 56 -10.28 8.73 -23.12
N GLN A 57 -10.40 8.91 -24.44
CA GLN A 57 -10.30 10.24 -25.07
C GLN A 57 -11.39 11.18 -24.54
N ARG A 58 -12.62 10.69 -24.38
CA ARG A 58 -13.71 11.46 -23.76
C ARG A 58 -13.39 11.86 -22.32
N ALA A 59 -12.85 10.95 -21.49
CA ALA A 59 -12.50 11.25 -20.10
C ALA A 59 -11.42 12.33 -19.98
N TYR A 60 -10.40 12.30 -20.84
CA TYR A 60 -9.35 13.33 -20.88
C TYR A 60 -9.83 14.65 -21.49
N LEU A 61 -10.73 14.65 -22.49
CA LEU A 61 -11.28 15.86 -23.11
C LEU A 61 -12.21 16.67 -22.18
N PHE A 62 -12.72 16.08 -21.09
CA PHE A 62 -13.48 16.79 -20.06
C PHE A 62 -12.60 17.39 -18.94
N GLN A 63 -11.26 17.19 -18.96
CA GLN A 63 -10.32 17.97 -18.14
C GLN A 63 -10.04 19.32 -18.81
N GLY A 64 -11.09 20.12 -18.97
CA GLY A 64 -10.98 21.54 -19.29
C GLY A 64 -10.58 22.32 -18.04
N ASP A 65 -9.40 22.91 -18.11
CA ASP A 65 -8.76 23.92 -17.26
C ASP A 65 -9.66 24.73 -16.30
N GLU A 66 -9.53 24.48 -14.99
CA GLU A 66 -9.53 25.53 -13.95
C GLU A 66 -8.67 25.07 -12.76
N GLY A 67 -7.44 25.61 -12.65
CA GLY A 67 -6.71 25.67 -11.39
C GLY A 67 -5.71 24.54 -11.11
N GLY A 68 -4.57 24.56 -11.81
CA GLY A 68 -3.23 24.51 -11.21
C GLY A 68 -2.84 23.40 -10.21
N SER A 69 -3.51 22.25 -10.19
CA SER A 69 -3.05 21.07 -9.45
C SER A 69 -2.62 20.00 -10.43
N THR A 70 -1.33 19.62 -10.40
CA THR A 70 -0.83 18.46 -11.14
C THR A 70 -1.48 17.22 -10.53
N VAL A 71 -2.51 16.69 -11.18
CA VAL A 71 -3.15 15.44 -10.76
C VAL A 71 -2.18 14.30 -11.06
N GLU A 72 -1.52 13.79 -10.02
CA GLU A 72 -0.67 12.61 -10.14
C GLU A 72 -1.56 11.37 -10.28
N VAL A 73 -1.30 10.57 -11.31
CA VAL A 73 -2.03 9.33 -11.53
C VAL A 73 -1.56 8.28 -10.53
N ALA A 74 -2.50 7.63 -9.85
CA ALA A 74 -2.20 6.58 -8.91
C ALA A 74 -1.55 5.36 -9.61
N HIS A 75 -0.47 4.86 -9.03
CA HIS A 75 0.18 3.63 -9.47
C HIS A 75 -0.38 2.43 -8.67
N PRO A 76 -0.65 1.29 -9.33
CA PRO A 76 -1.15 0.11 -8.62
C PRO A 76 -0.08 -0.46 -7.68
N ALA A 77 -0.46 -0.72 -6.43
CA ALA A 77 0.38 -1.40 -5.46
C ALA A 77 0.11 -2.91 -5.51
N GLY A 78 0.67 -3.62 -6.50
CA GLY A 78 0.45 -5.06 -6.67
C GLY A 78 1.00 -5.92 -5.53
N CYS A 79 0.64 -7.20 -5.49
CA CYS A 79 1.09 -8.15 -4.47
C CYS A 79 2.59 -8.45 -4.57
N VAL A 80 3.42 -7.71 -3.82
CA VAL A 80 4.89 -7.85 -3.84
C VAL A 80 5.48 -7.80 -2.41
N PRO A 81 6.71 -8.28 -2.20
CA PRO A 81 7.37 -8.13 -0.91
C PRO A 81 7.71 -6.66 -0.60
N GLU A 82 7.10 -6.11 0.44
CA GLU A 82 7.27 -4.73 0.92
C GLU A 82 7.91 -4.69 2.31
N MET A 83 8.57 -3.58 2.64
CA MET A 83 9.17 -3.37 3.94
C MET A 83 8.10 -3.00 4.98
N GLN A 84 7.87 -3.88 5.93
CA GLN A 84 6.92 -3.68 7.03
C GLN A 84 7.64 -3.62 8.38
N ILE A 85 7.11 -2.82 9.29
CA ILE A 85 7.61 -2.71 10.67
C ILE A 85 7.07 -3.90 11.46
N VAL A 86 7.97 -4.59 12.18
CA VAL A 86 7.63 -5.64 13.13
C VAL A 86 8.18 -5.23 14.49
N GLU A 87 7.29 -5.10 15.47
CA GLU A 87 7.66 -4.84 16.86
C GLU A 87 8.14 -6.12 17.54
N PHE A 88 9.13 -5.97 18.42
CA PHE A 88 9.55 -7.06 19.30
C PHE A 88 8.68 -7.07 20.56
N GLU A 89 8.50 -8.26 21.13
CA GLU A 89 7.74 -8.43 22.37
C GLU A 89 8.38 -7.60 23.50
N ARG A 90 7.60 -6.75 24.16
CA ARG A 90 8.12 -5.91 25.25
C ARG A 90 8.26 -6.75 26.51
N PRO A 91 9.33 -6.57 27.30
CA PRO A 91 9.45 -7.28 28.55
C PRO A 91 8.33 -6.84 29.51
N TYR A 92 7.80 -7.79 30.27
CA TYR A 92 6.79 -7.50 31.31
C TYR A 92 7.37 -6.69 32.48
N ASP A 93 8.63 -6.96 32.83
CA ASP A 93 9.36 -6.23 33.87
C ASP A 93 9.67 -4.80 33.40
N PRO A 94 9.16 -3.76 34.07
CA PRO A 94 9.32 -2.37 33.65
C PRO A 94 10.77 -1.86 33.79
N SER A 95 11.62 -2.57 34.54
CA SER A 95 13.04 -2.26 34.60
C SER A 95 13.82 -2.88 33.43
N LEU A 96 13.22 -3.69 32.56
CA LEU A 96 13.89 -4.24 31.39
C LEU A 96 13.56 -3.41 30.14
N VAL A 97 14.58 -3.20 29.30
CA VAL A 97 14.45 -2.49 28.03
C VAL A 97 15.05 -3.33 26.91
N ILE A 98 14.37 -3.32 25.75
CA ILE A 98 14.82 -3.97 24.52
C ILE A 98 15.13 -2.90 23.48
N TRP A 99 16.29 -3.00 22.84
CA TRP A 99 16.70 -2.12 21.76
C TRP A 99 17.24 -2.90 20.53
N PRO A 100 16.80 -2.55 19.31
CA PRO A 100 15.69 -1.66 19.00
C PRO A 100 14.34 -2.29 19.39
N VAL A 101 13.30 -1.47 19.57
CA VAL A 101 11.94 -1.96 19.90
C VAL A 101 11.20 -2.54 18.70
N CYS A 102 11.61 -2.18 17.49
CA CYS A 102 11.05 -2.68 16.24
C CYS A 102 12.13 -2.73 15.16
N THR A 103 11.87 -3.54 14.14
CA THR A 103 12.73 -3.64 12.96
C THR A 103 11.88 -3.66 11.69
N ARG A 104 12.51 -3.48 10.53
CA ARG A 104 11.83 -3.62 9.24
C ARG A 104 12.21 -4.94 8.59
N VAL A 105 11.21 -5.67 8.13
CA VAL A 105 11.39 -6.95 7.40
C VAL A 105 10.54 -6.95 6.14
N ARG A 106 10.94 -7.74 5.14
CA ARG A 106 10.14 -7.93 3.94
C ARG A 106 8.98 -8.87 4.23
N ARG A 107 7.77 -8.44 3.94
CA ARG A 107 6.52 -9.21 4.04
C ARG A 107 5.71 -8.98 2.77
N CYS A 108 4.85 -9.92 2.39
CA CYS A 108 3.91 -9.71 1.30
C CYS A 108 2.99 -8.53 1.65
N GLY A 109 2.95 -7.54 0.77
CA GLY A 109 2.13 -6.34 0.87
C GLY A 109 1.49 -6.01 -0.48
N GLY A 110 0.75 -4.91 -0.54
CA GLY A 110 -0.03 -4.51 -1.72
C GLY A 110 -1.48 -5.02 -1.71
N CYS A 111 -2.15 -4.86 -2.85
CA CYS A 111 -3.55 -5.19 -3.07
C CYS A 111 -3.75 -6.13 -4.27
N CYS A 112 -4.84 -6.89 -4.21
CA CYS A 112 -5.32 -7.73 -5.31
C CYS A 112 -6.57 -7.07 -5.93
N SER A 113 -6.78 -7.28 -7.23
CA SER A 113 -7.94 -6.72 -7.95
C SER A 113 -9.27 -7.38 -7.57
N SER A 114 -9.24 -8.65 -7.16
CA SER A 114 -10.39 -9.39 -6.65
C SER A 114 -10.43 -9.40 -5.12
N LYS A 115 -11.64 -9.31 -4.56
CA LYS A 115 -11.89 -9.47 -3.13
C LYS A 115 -11.78 -10.93 -2.65
N LEU A 116 -11.79 -11.89 -3.58
CA LEU A 116 -11.65 -13.31 -3.27
C LEU A 116 -10.17 -13.73 -3.19
N LEU A 117 -9.25 -12.85 -3.58
CA LEU A 117 -7.81 -13.09 -3.55
C LEU A 117 -7.15 -12.43 -2.34
N HIS A 118 -6.11 -13.08 -1.84
CA HIS A 118 -5.27 -12.56 -0.76
C HIS A 118 -3.80 -12.68 -1.13
N CYS A 119 -3.04 -11.62 -0.85
CA CYS A 119 -1.60 -11.59 -1.07
C CYS A 119 -0.89 -12.43 0.00
N VAL A 120 -0.54 -13.67 -0.36
CA VAL A 120 0.09 -14.65 0.55
C VAL A 120 1.50 -15.00 0.09
N PRO A 121 2.42 -15.30 1.02
CA PRO A 121 3.80 -15.66 0.67
C PRO A 121 3.88 -17.02 -0.02
N THR A 122 4.50 -17.05 -1.19
CA THR A 122 4.81 -18.30 -1.92
C THR A 122 6.13 -18.93 -1.48
N ARG A 123 7.04 -18.12 -0.94
CA ARG A 123 8.31 -18.56 -0.36
C ARG A 123 8.58 -17.78 0.92
N THR A 124 9.02 -18.47 1.96
CA THR A 124 9.37 -17.87 3.25
C THR A 124 10.83 -18.14 3.55
N SER A 125 11.49 -17.16 4.19
CA SER A 125 12.81 -17.32 4.76
C SER A 125 12.81 -16.83 6.20
N THR A 126 13.49 -17.58 7.05
CA THR A 126 13.65 -17.20 8.46
C THR A 126 14.95 -16.41 8.58
N ILE A 127 14.86 -15.23 9.16
CA ILE A 127 16.03 -14.43 9.54
C ILE A 127 16.15 -14.42 11.06
N THR A 128 17.37 -14.52 11.57
CA THR A 128 17.65 -14.33 13.00
C THR A 128 18.22 -12.94 13.20
N VAL A 129 17.54 -12.13 14.00
CA VAL A 129 18.00 -10.78 14.36
C VAL A 129 18.44 -10.77 15.81
N LYS A 130 19.53 -10.05 16.11
CA LYS A 130 20.00 -9.85 17.48
C LYS A 130 19.42 -8.54 18.03
N VAL A 131 18.89 -8.60 19.23
CA VAL A 131 18.40 -7.45 19.99
C VAL A 131 19.15 -7.35 21.31
N ILE A 132 19.29 -6.13 21.84
CA ILE A 132 19.92 -5.88 23.12
C ILE A 132 18.83 -5.83 24.18
N LYS A 133 18.98 -6.64 25.23
CA LYS A 133 18.12 -6.61 26.41
C LYS A 133 18.95 -6.17 27.60
N THR A 134 18.53 -5.09 28.25
CA THR A 134 19.24 -4.52 29.40
C THR A 134 18.28 -4.18 30.53
N ARG A 135 18.81 -4.06 31.76
CA ARG A 135 18.05 -3.70 32.95
C ARG A 135 18.42 -2.29 33.38
N TYR A 136 17.43 -1.47 33.69
CA TYR A 136 17.60 -0.17 34.29
C TYR A 136 18.03 -0.34 35.76
N PRO A 137 19.20 0.19 36.15
CA PRO A 137 19.82 -0.19 37.43
C PRO A 137 19.16 0.47 38.63
N HIS A 138 18.81 1.76 38.53
CA HIS A 138 18.09 2.51 39.56
C HIS A 138 17.46 3.78 38.99
N PRO A 139 16.42 4.34 39.63
CA PRO A 139 15.87 5.66 39.28
C PRO A 139 16.95 6.73 39.23
N GLY A 140 16.95 7.53 38.15
CA GLY A 140 17.91 8.61 37.95
C GLY A 140 19.25 8.19 37.33
N ALA A 141 19.45 6.91 37.01
CA ALA A 141 20.61 6.49 36.23
C ALA A 141 20.55 7.07 34.80
N GLU A 142 21.68 7.62 34.32
CA GLU A 142 21.82 8.14 32.95
C GLU A 142 22.06 7.04 31.92
N LYS A 143 22.40 5.82 32.39
CA LYS A 143 22.74 4.65 31.59
C LYS A 143 22.09 3.40 32.18
N PHE A 144 21.94 2.38 31.35
CA PHE A 144 21.54 1.04 31.77
C PHE A 144 22.73 0.29 32.38
#